data_AF-A0AB39MP11-F1
#
_entry.id   AF-A0AB39MP11-F1
#
_cell.length_a   1.000
_cell.length_b   1.000
_cell.length_c   1.000
_cell.angle_alpha   90.00
_cell.angle_beta   90.00
_cell.angle_gamma   90.00
#
_symmetry.space_group_name_H-M   'P 1'
#
loop_
_entity.id
_entity.type
_entity.pdbx_description
1 polymer ?
#
loop_
_entity_poly.entity_id
_entity_poly.type
_entity_poly.pdbx_seq_one_letter_code
_entity_poly.pdbx_strand_id
1 'polypeptide(L)'
;MPDPGRWGTFPEAGVLGVEDLPAAVERIGLMPGDPVFIAPDFTIDSDLLEFVLSKHFRFLARETKRNYATDIRILLTFLSSRGIDWRRASEQDLLNYRTWRCDAPQNPERISGWKWNREAAAFTRLFKWARVSPRPVDVSRREDRAADSVSARVS
;
A
#
# COMPACT_ATOMS: atom_id res chain seq x y z
N MET A 1 -12.24 15.70 -7.17
CA MET A 1 -11.49 15.50 -5.91
C MET A 1 -11.55 16.81 -5.16
N PRO A 2 -12.01 16.85 -3.90
CA PRO A 2 -12.09 18.11 -3.15
C PRO A 2 -10.70 18.71 -2.96
N ASP A 3 -10.66 20.04 -2.86
CA ASP A 3 -9.43 20.81 -2.67
C ASP A 3 -8.71 20.42 -1.38
N PRO A 4 -7.36 20.33 -1.40
CA PRO A 4 -6.59 20.10 -0.20
C PRO A 4 -6.85 21.23 0.80
N GLY A 5 -7.29 20.86 2.01
CA GLY A 5 -7.49 21.80 3.13
C GLY A 5 -8.91 22.34 3.29
N ARG A 6 -9.85 22.04 2.39
CA ARG A 6 -11.25 22.43 2.57
C ARG A 6 -12.02 21.31 3.24
N TRP A 7 -12.09 21.37 4.56
CA TRP A 7 -13.04 20.56 5.32
C TRP A 7 -14.48 20.91 4.90
N GLY A 8 -15.34 19.90 4.82
CA GLY A 8 -16.78 20.12 4.62
C GLY A 8 -17.44 20.65 5.90
N THR A 9 -18.74 20.93 5.84
CA THR A 9 -19.53 21.22 7.04
C THR A 9 -19.63 19.95 7.89
N PHE A 10 -19.33 20.07 9.19
CA PHE A 10 -19.48 18.97 10.14
C PHE A 10 -20.83 19.05 10.86
N PRO A 11 -21.46 17.91 11.18
CA PRO A 11 -22.61 17.90 12.06
C PRO A 11 -22.22 18.37 13.47
N GLU A 12 -23.12 19.08 14.16
CA GLU A 12 -22.89 19.55 15.54
C GLU A 12 -22.62 18.40 16.54
N ALA A 13 -23.16 17.22 16.28
CA ALA A 13 -22.91 16.01 17.08
C ALA A 13 -21.52 15.38 16.84
N GLY A 14 -20.69 15.98 15.99
CA GLY A 14 -19.40 15.42 15.58
C GLY A 14 -19.54 14.24 14.60
N VAL A 15 -18.40 13.69 14.19
CA VAL A 15 -18.33 12.55 13.27
C VAL A 15 -17.88 11.33 14.05
N LEU A 16 -18.73 10.30 14.17
CA LEU A 16 -18.43 9.06 14.88
C LEU A 16 -17.99 9.30 16.34
N GLY A 17 -18.59 10.28 17.03
CA GLY A 17 -18.23 10.66 18.40
C GLY A 17 -16.99 11.56 18.51
N VAL A 18 -16.42 12.01 17.39
CA VAL A 18 -15.35 13.01 17.35
C VAL A 18 -15.95 14.39 17.11
N GLU A 19 -15.98 15.24 18.14
CA GLU A 19 -16.53 16.60 18.09
C GLU A 19 -15.72 17.52 17.17
N ASP A 20 -14.38 17.53 17.33
CA ASP A 20 -13.46 18.32 16.51
C ASP A 20 -12.56 17.40 15.67
N LEU A 21 -13.08 17.00 14.51
CA LEU A 21 -12.36 16.14 13.57
C LEU A 21 -11.08 16.81 13.03
N PRO A 22 -11.08 18.10 12.62
CA PRO A 22 -9.85 18.78 12.21
C PRO A 22 -8.74 18.73 13.25
N ALA A 23 -9.02 19.09 14.51
CA ALA A 23 -8.01 19.05 15.58
C ALA A 23 -7.56 17.62 15.90
N ALA A 24 -8.47 16.63 15.81
CA ALA A 24 -8.11 15.23 15.99
C ALA A 24 -7.14 14.74 14.90
N VAL A 25 -7.40 15.07 13.63
CA VAL A 25 -6.53 14.70 12.50
C VAL A 25 -5.18 15.42 12.57
N GLU A 26 -5.17 16.70 12.95
CA GLU A 26 -3.95 17.47 13.17
C GLU A 26 -3.08 16.85 14.27
N ARG A 27 -3.69 16.41 15.39
CA ARG A 27 -2.98 15.74 16.48
C ARG A 27 -2.32 14.43 16.06
N ILE A 28 -2.94 13.71 15.12
CA ILE A 28 -2.37 12.50 14.50
C ILE A 28 -1.26 12.87 13.50
N GLY A 29 -1.30 14.09 12.94
CA GLY A 29 -0.33 14.58 11.96
C GLY A 29 -0.62 14.15 10.53
N LEU A 30 -1.83 13.65 10.26
CA LEU A 30 -2.30 13.27 8.92
C LEU A 30 -2.53 14.52 8.07
N MET A 31 -2.04 14.49 6.83
CA MET A 31 -2.23 15.57 5.87
C MET A 31 -3.23 15.16 4.79
N PRO A 32 -3.93 16.12 4.16
CA PRO A 32 -4.80 15.83 3.02
C PRO A 32 -4.06 15.01 1.93
N GLY A 33 -4.61 13.84 1.61
CA GLY A 33 -4.04 12.91 0.63
C GLY A 33 -3.10 11.85 1.20
N ASP A 34 -2.83 11.86 2.51
CA ASP A 34 -2.23 10.72 3.18
C ASP A 34 -3.22 9.53 3.18
N PRO A 35 -2.78 8.33 2.79
CA PRO A 35 -3.63 7.16 2.81
C PRO A 35 -3.83 6.66 4.25
N VAL A 36 -5.02 6.12 4.53
CA VAL A 36 -5.29 5.37 5.75
C VAL A 36 -5.68 3.96 5.33
N PHE A 37 -4.97 2.97 5.84
CA PHE A 37 -5.25 1.56 5.57
C PHE A 37 -6.25 1.05 6.61
N ILE A 38 -7.37 0.53 6.12
CA ILE A 38 -8.46 0.00 6.94
C ILE A 38 -8.62 -1.46 6.56
N ALA A 39 -8.55 -2.34 7.55
CA ALA A 39 -8.79 -3.77 7.38
C ALA A 39 -10.28 -4.05 7.13
N PRO A 40 -10.65 -5.24 6.60
CA PRO A 40 -12.05 -5.58 6.32
C PRO A 40 -12.98 -5.53 7.54
N ASP A 41 -12.44 -5.66 8.74
CA ASP A 41 -13.15 -5.56 10.02
C ASP A 41 -13.21 -4.12 10.58
N PHE A 42 -12.86 -3.12 9.76
CA PHE A 42 -12.81 -1.70 10.10
C PHE A 42 -11.72 -1.32 11.12
N THR A 43 -10.76 -2.21 11.39
CA THR A 43 -9.61 -1.88 12.23
C THR A 43 -8.54 -1.14 11.43
N ILE A 44 -7.79 -0.27 12.13
CA ILE A 44 -6.62 0.42 11.57
C ILE A 44 -5.38 -0.31 12.07
N ASP A 45 -4.51 -0.74 11.15
CA ASP A 45 -3.16 -1.20 11.51
C ASP A 45 -2.33 0.03 11.91
N SER A 46 -2.06 0.16 13.21
CA SER A 46 -1.33 1.28 13.81
C SER A 46 0.00 1.53 13.12
N ASP A 47 0.67 0.46 12.72
CA ASP A 47 2.00 0.56 12.17
C ASP A 47 1.94 0.94 10.68
N LEU A 48 0.90 0.55 9.94
CA LEU A 48 0.67 1.11 8.61
C LEU A 48 0.39 2.62 8.69
N LEU A 49 -0.29 3.08 9.74
CA LEU A 49 -0.44 4.51 9.99
C LEU A 49 0.91 5.17 10.32
N GLU A 50 1.73 4.57 11.18
CA GLU A 50 3.08 5.06 11.45
C GLU A 50 3.97 5.10 10.20
N PHE A 51 3.86 4.11 9.31
CA PHE A 51 4.55 4.10 8.02
C PHE A 51 4.20 5.34 7.19
N VAL A 52 2.91 5.67 7.09
CA VAL A 52 2.40 6.83 6.33
C VAL A 52 2.93 8.13 6.92
N LEU A 53 2.97 8.23 8.25
CA LEU A 53 3.47 9.41 8.97
C LEU A 53 5.01 9.52 8.94
N SER A 54 5.71 8.41 8.68
CA SER A 54 7.17 8.38 8.66
C SER A 54 7.79 9.19 7.53
N LYS A 55 9.06 9.57 7.70
CA LYS A 55 9.89 10.18 6.64
C LYS A 55 10.00 9.31 5.37
N HIS A 56 9.73 8.01 5.46
CA HIS A 56 9.75 7.12 4.32
C HIS A 56 8.53 7.32 3.42
N PHE A 57 7.43 7.91 3.87
CA PHE A 57 6.23 8.06 3.05
C PHE A 57 5.76 9.51 2.95
N ARG A 58 5.89 10.28 4.04
CA ARG A 58 5.35 11.65 4.18
C ARG A 58 5.76 12.60 3.06
N PHE A 59 7.00 12.50 2.58
CA PHE A 59 7.56 13.41 1.57
C PHE A 59 7.35 12.96 0.11
N LEU A 60 6.64 11.86 -0.12
CA LEU A 60 6.31 11.44 -1.48
C LEU A 60 5.34 12.43 -2.13
N ALA A 61 5.47 12.61 -3.45
CA ALA A 61 4.49 13.37 -4.22
C ALA A 61 3.09 12.75 -4.06
N ARG A 62 2.04 13.58 -4.10
CA ARG A 62 0.64 13.15 -3.87
C ARG A 62 0.24 11.97 -4.77
N GLU A 63 0.60 12.01 -6.05
CA GLU A 63 0.31 10.93 -6.97
C GLU A 63 1.09 9.65 -6.61
N THR A 64 2.36 9.77 -6.21
CA THR A 64 3.15 8.65 -5.72
C THR A 64 2.55 8.04 -4.45
N LYS A 65 2.08 8.85 -3.49
CA LYS A 65 1.37 8.37 -2.29
C LYS A 65 0.15 7.53 -2.69
N ARG A 66 -0.68 8.05 -3.61
CA ARG A 66 -1.87 7.32 -4.10
C ARG A 66 -1.49 6.01 -4.77
N ASN A 67 -0.51 6.03 -5.68
CA ASN A 67 -0.07 4.84 -6.40
C ASN A 67 0.48 3.79 -5.41
N TYR A 68 1.39 4.19 -4.52
CA TYR A 68 1.97 3.28 -3.54
C TYR A 68 0.93 2.74 -2.54
N ALA A 69 -0.03 3.56 -2.11
CA ALA A 69 -1.10 3.10 -1.23
C ALA A 69 -1.97 2.04 -1.90
N THR A 70 -2.36 2.26 -3.15
CA THR A 70 -3.13 1.29 -3.94
C THR A 70 -2.34 0.01 -4.16
N ASP A 71 -1.06 0.14 -4.52
CA ASP A 71 -0.17 -0.99 -4.75
C ASP A 71 -0.02 -1.82 -3.44
N ILE A 72 0.29 -1.17 -2.30
CA ILE A 72 0.41 -1.80 -0.96
C ILE A 72 -0.92 -2.47 -0.55
N ARG A 73 -2.06 -1.83 -0.78
CA ARG A 73 -3.38 -2.38 -0.44
C ARG A 73 -3.61 -3.74 -1.11
N ILE A 74 -3.18 -3.94 -2.36
CA ILE A 74 -3.36 -5.21 -3.08
C ILE A 74 -2.60 -6.33 -2.39
N LEU A 75 -1.34 -6.09 -1.99
CA LEU A 75 -0.54 -7.05 -1.23
C LEU A 75 -1.19 -7.38 0.13
N LEU A 76 -1.60 -6.35 0.88
CA LEU A 76 -2.24 -6.55 2.18
C LEU A 76 -3.53 -7.35 2.07
N THR A 77 -4.35 -7.08 1.04
CA THR A 77 -5.59 -7.82 0.77
C THR A 77 -5.28 -9.28 0.44
N PHE A 78 -4.25 -9.55 -0.36
CA PHE A 78 -3.84 -10.90 -0.72
C PHE A 78 -3.34 -11.72 0.49
N LEU A 79 -2.60 -11.09 1.40
CA LEU A 79 -2.08 -11.75 2.59
C LEU A 79 -3.19 -11.97 3.62
N SER A 80 -4.02 -10.95 3.86
CA SER A 80 -5.16 -11.01 4.77
C SER A 80 -6.17 -12.08 4.36
N SER A 81 -6.44 -12.26 3.06
CA SER A 81 -7.34 -13.32 2.57
C SER A 81 -6.83 -14.74 2.83
N ARG A 82 -5.56 -14.89 3.21
CA ARG A 82 -4.91 -16.14 3.62
C ARG A 82 -4.64 -16.21 5.13
N GLY A 83 -5.11 -15.23 5.89
CA GLY A 83 -4.84 -15.14 7.33
C GLY A 83 -3.38 -14.81 7.67
N ILE A 84 -2.63 -14.22 6.74
CA ILE A 84 -1.21 -13.91 6.91
C ILE A 84 -1.05 -12.44 7.30
N ASP A 85 -0.44 -12.20 8.45
CA ASP A 85 0.08 -10.88 8.82
C ASP A 85 1.28 -10.54 7.92
N TRP A 86 1.26 -9.36 7.30
CA TRP A 86 2.31 -8.92 6.39
C TRP A 86 3.70 -8.83 7.06
N ARG A 87 3.76 -8.62 8.38
CA ARG A 87 5.02 -8.66 9.14
C ARG A 87 5.63 -10.05 9.25
N ARG A 88 4.78 -11.07 9.11
CA ARG A 88 5.12 -12.48 9.27
C ARG A 88 5.08 -13.24 7.94
N ALA A 89 4.82 -12.53 6.84
CA ALA A 89 4.83 -13.12 5.51
C ALA A 89 6.20 -13.74 5.23
N SER A 90 6.20 -15.02 4.88
CA SER A 90 7.41 -15.74 4.51
C SER A 90 7.84 -15.41 3.07
N GLU A 91 9.05 -15.84 2.69
CA GLU A 91 9.53 -15.65 1.31
C GLU A 91 8.59 -16.36 0.32
N GLN A 92 8.08 -17.53 0.70
CA GLN A 92 7.13 -18.29 -0.09
C GLN A 92 5.79 -17.54 -0.27
N ASP A 93 5.30 -16.85 0.76
CA ASP A 93 4.06 -16.07 0.67
C ASP A 93 4.19 -14.91 -0.32
N LEU A 94 5.36 -14.25 -0.32
CA LEU A 94 5.66 -13.14 -1.21
C LEU A 94 5.92 -13.61 -2.65
N LEU A 95 6.56 -14.78 -2.83
CA LEU A 95 6.67 -15.45 -4.13
C LEU A 95 5.30 -15.83 -4.69
N ASN A 96 4.44 -16.42 -3.86
CA ASN A 96 3.07 -16.76 -4.24
C ASN A 96 2.28 -15.51 -4.66
N TYR A 97 2.47 -14.39 -3.96
CA TYR A 97 1.91 -13.10 -4.37
C TYR A 97 2.41 -12.67 -5.75
N ARG A 98 3.72 -12.70 -6.00
CA ARG A 98 4.31 -12.35 -7.30
C ARG A 98 3.74 -13.20 -8.42
N THR A 99 3.73 -14.53 -8.27
CA THR A 99 3.17 -15.45 -9.27
C THR A 99 1.68 -15.17 -9.51
N TRP A 100 0.91 -14.94 -8.46
CA TRP A 100 -0.50 -14.55 -8.61
C TRP A 100 -0.66 -13.21 -9.35
N ARG A 101 0.20 -12.24 -9.05
CA ARG A 101 0.12 -10.89 -9.59
C ARG A 101 0.52 -10.81 -11.07
N CYS A 102 1.56 -11.56 -11.46
CA CYS A 102 2.14 -11.51 -12.80
C CYS A 102 1.60 -12.59 -13.74
N ASP A 103 1.43 -13.83 -13.25
CA ASP A 103 1.32 -15.00 -14.11
C ASP A 103 -0.06 -15.68 -14.04
N ALA A 104 -0.73 -15.62 -12.89
CA ALA A 104 -1.95 -16.39 -12.66
C ALA A 104 -3.10 -15.99 -13.62
N PRO A 105 -3.67 -16.94 -14.37
CA PRO A 105 -4.83 -16.69 -15.24
C PRO A 105 -6.05 -16.16 -14.49
N GLN A 106 -6.15 -16.47 -13.18
CA GLN A 106 -7.25 -16.08 -12.31
C GLN A 106 -7.17 -14.61 -11.86
N ASN A 107 -6.06 -13.90 -12.14
CA ASN A 107 -5.98 -12.46 -11.93
C ASN A 107 -6.45 -11.74 -13.22
N PRO A 108 -7.64 -11.10 -13.22
CA PRO A 108 -8.14 -10.39 -14.41
C PRO A 108 -7.27 -9.20 -14.80
N GLU A 109 -6.40 -8.71 -13.90
CA GLU A 109 -5.50 -7.59 -14.12
C GLU A 109 -4.03 -8.02 -13.97
N ARG A 110 -3.57 -8.97 -14.79
CA ARG A 110 -2.13 -9.25 -14.94
C ARG A 110 -1.39 -7.96 -15.30
N ILE A 111 -0.22 -7.76 -14.71
CA ILE A 111 0.52 -6.49 -14.84
C ILE A 111 1.81 -6.65 -15.63
N SER A 112 2.19 -5.58 -16.32
CA SER A 112 3.49 -5.51 -16.98
C SER A 112 4.63 -5.44 -15.95
N GLY A 113 5.84 -5.80 -16.39
CA GLY A 113 7.05 -5.69 -15.57
C GLY A 113 7.32 -4.27 -15.03
N TRP A 114 6.96 -3.23 -15.79
CA TRP A 114 7.05 -1.85 -15.31
C TRP A 114 6.14 -1.58 -14.12
N LYS A 115 4.89 -2.06 -14.17
CA LYS A 115 3.95 -1.92 -13.05
C LYS A 115 4.41 -2.75 -11.85
N TRP A 116 4.93 -3.96 -12.08
CA TRP A 116 5.54 -4.77 -11.02
C TRP A 116 6.69 -4.05 -10.33
N ASN A 117 7.61 -3.45 -11.08
CA ASN A 117 8.74 -2.71 -10.50
C ASN A 117 8.27 -1.55 -9.60
N ARG A 118 7.15 -0.89 -9.94
CA ARG A 118 6.55 0.15 -9.10
C ARG A 118 5.96 -0.43 -7.82
N GLU A 119 5.14 -1.48 -7.94
CA GLU A 119 4.54 -2.18 -6.80
C GLU A 119 5.65 -2.67 -5.83
N ALA A 120 6.66 -3.33 -6.39
CA ALA A 120 7.87 -3.77 -5.71
C ALA A 120 8.59 -2.68 -4.92
N ALA A 121 8.73 -1.48 -5.52
CA ALA A 121 9.35 -0.34 -4.86
C ALA A 121 8.53 0.15 -3.67
N ALA A 122 7.19 0.14 -3.77
CA ALA A 122 6.30 0.47 -2.68
C ALA A 122 6.44 -0.52 -1.52
N PHE A 123 6.42 -1.83 -1.81
CA PHE A 123 6.56 -2.87 -0.79
C PHE A 123 7.93 -2.85 -0.12
N THR A 124 9.00 -2.70 -0.92
CA THR A 124 10.37 -2.59 -0.39
C THR A 124 10.49 -1.42 0.57
N ARG A 125 9.85 -0.30 0.28
CA ARG A 125 9.85 0.88 1.15
C ARG A 125 9.13 0.61 2.47
N LEU A 126 7.97 -0.05 2.44
CA LEU A 126 7.24 -0.48 3.65
C LEU A 126 8.08 -1.43 4.51
N PHE A 127 8.58 -2.52 3.92
CA PHE A 127 9.32 -3.55 4.65
C PHE A 127 10.66 -3.04 5.19
N LYS A 128 11.34 -2.15 4.44
CA LYS A 128 12.56 -1.47 4.93
C LYS A 128 12.27 -0.58 6.13
N TRP A 129 11.18 0.20 6.10
CA TRP A 129 10.78 1.04 7.22
C TRP A 129 10.46 0.17 8.46
N ALA A 130 9.70 -0.89 8.27
CA ALA A 130 9.29 -1.81 9.34
C ALA A 130 10.44 -2.72 9.85
N ARG A 131 11.59 -2.73 9.15
CA ARG A 131 12.71 -3.65 9.41
C ARG A 131 12.30 -5.13 9.37
N VAL A 132 11.28 -5.44 8.59
CA VAL A 132 10.75 -6.79 8.40
C VAL A 132 11.50 -7.50 7.28
N SER A 133 11.75 -8.79 7.48
CA SER A 133 12.34 -9.69 6.49
C SER A 133 11.47 -10.95 6.40
N PRO A 134 11.39 -11.62 5.22
CA PRO A 134 12.07 -11.29 3.97
C PRO A 134 11.46 -10.07 3.27
N ARG A 135 12.22 -9.46 2.36
CA ARG A 135 11.70 -8.36 1.54
C ARG A 135 10.92 -8.96 0.37
N PRO A 136 9.75 -8.39 0.02
CA PRO A 136 8.92 -8.90 -1.08
C PRO A 136 9.61 -8.85 -2.44
N VAL A 137 10.61 -7.98 -2.59
CA VAL A 137 11.47 -7.89 -3.77
C VAL A 137 12.88 -7.56 -3.32
N ASP A 138 13.85 -8.40 -3.68
CA ASP A 138 15.24 -8.01 -3.65
C ASP A 138 15.59 -7.36 -4.98
N VAL A 139 15.50 -6.03 -5.04
CA VAL A 139 15.88 -5.33 -6.27
C VAL A 139 17.27 -5.74 -6.74
N SER A 140 18.22 -6.12 -5.88
CA SER A 140 19.55 -6.55 -6.35
C SER A 140 19.50 -7.83 -7.20
N ARG A 141 18.51 -8.69 -7.01
CA ARG A 141 18.27 -9.89 -7.82
C ARG A 141 17.62 -9.51 -9.15
N ARG A 142 18.27 -9.91 -10.26
CA ARG A 142 17.77 -9.62 -11.61
C ARG A 142 16.46 -10.33 -11.93
N GLU A 143 16.17 -11.47 -11.28
CA GLU A 143 14.89 -12.19 -11.38
C GLU A 143 13.72 -11.48 -10.68
N ASP A 144 14.03 -10.67 -9.67
CA ASP A 144 13.07 -9.88 -8.90
C ASP A 144 12.78 -8.53 -9.58
N ARG A 145 13.75 -8.00 -10.33
CA ARG A 145 13.52 -6.95 -11.34
C ARG A 145 12.88 -7.59 -12.57
N ALA A 146 11.95 -6.91 -13.23
CA ALA A 146 11.35 -7.46 -14.45
C ALA A 146 12.41 -7.76 -15.54
N ALA A 147 12.78 -9.04 -15.69
CA ALA A 147 13.51 -9.53 -16.87
C ALA A 147 12.56 -9.90 -18.02
N ASP A 148 11.27 -10.11 -17.76
CA ASP A 148 10.33 -10.58 -18.77
C ASP A 148 9.24 -9.55 -19.06
N SER A 149 9.61 -8.61 -19.92
CA SER A 149 8.64 -7.83 -20.71
C SER A 149 8.12 -8.71 -21.83
N VAL A 150 7.22 -9.66 -21.53
CA VAL A 150 6.45 -10.29 -22.61
C VAL A 150 5.45 -9.24 -23.09
N SER A 151 5.87 -8.53 -24.13
CA SER A 151 4.98 -7.78 -25.01
C SER A 151 3.87 -8.72 -25.44
N ALA A 152 2.66 -8.56 -24.88
CA ALA A 152 1.47 -9.15 -25.47
C ALA A 152 1.22 -8.44 -26.80
N ARG A 153 1.93 -8.85 -27.85
CA ARG A 153 1.39 -8.80 -29.20
C ARG A 153 0.34 -9.90 -29.23
N VAL A 154 -0.93 -9.50 -29.25
CA VAL A 154 -2.00 -10.36 -29.75
C VAL A 154 -2.45 -9.74 -31.06
N SER A 155 -2.35 -10.57 -32.09
CA SER A 155 -2.76 -10.36 -33.49
C SER A 155 -4.26 -10.18 -33.65
#